data_AF-A0A6C0E342-F1
#
_entry.id   AF-A0A6C0E342-F1
#
_cell.length_a   1.000
_cell.length_b   1.000
_cell.length_c   1.000
_cell.angle_alpha   90.00
_cell.angle_beta   90.00
_cell.angle_gamma   90.00
#
_symmetry.space_group_name_H-M   'P 1'
#
loop_
_entity.id
_entity.type
_entity.pdbx_description
1 polymer ?
#
loop_
_entity_poly.entity_id
_entity_poly.type
_entity_poly.pdbx_seq_one_letter_code
_entity_poly.pdbx_strand_id
1 'polypeptide(L)'
;MYFNVETILEIIIYFIIGIKIFFYSSAIGTVVFQHYKPESEVSHKLYTFFSYWRKRTEFIYFISMALLLIIIFNPSYQNKKYINKEMGILFWLFGFIIIVTSDWSMTFQDMVKWYHMHVKHKTNLVE
;
A
#
# COMPACT_ATOMS: atom_id res chain seq x y z
N MET A 1 -5.46 -5.66 -31.94
CA MET A 1 -5.93 -4.56 -31.07
C MET A 1 -4.69 -4.00 -30.37
N TYR A 2 -4.12 -2.91 -30.88
CA TYR A 2 -3.01 -2.23 -30.20
C TYR A 2 -3.62 -1.46 -29.03
N PHE A 3 -3.39 -1.91 -27.81
CA PHE A 3 -3.75 -1.14 -26.63
C PHE A 3 -2.74 0.01 -26.50
N ASN A 4 -3.22 1.25 -26.60
CA ASN A 4 -2.40 2.43 -26.32
C ASN A 4 -2.02 2.44 -24.84
N VAL A 5 -0.79 2.88 -24.54
CA VAL A 5 -0.28 2.96 -23.16
C VAL A 5 -1.21 3.77 -22.27
N GLU A 6 -1.78 4.87 -22.79
CA GLU A 6 -2.77 5.69 -22.10
C GLU A 6 -3.99 4.87 -21.66
N THR A 7 -4.58 4.09 -22.57
CA THR A 7 -5.74 3.24 -22.27
C THR A 7 -5.41 2.18 -21.22
N ILE A 8 -4.21 1.59 -21.29
CA ILE A 8 -3.76 0.61 -20.28
C ILE A 8 -3.65 1.27 -18.91
N LEU A 9 -3.07 2.47 -18.84
CA LEU A 9 -2.93 3.23 -17.60
C LEU A 9 -4.30 3.58 -17.01
N GLU A 10 -5.25 4.03 -17.84
CA GLU A 10 -6.62 4.30 -17.40
C GLU A 10 -7.30 3.06 -16.81
N ILE A 11 -7.19 1.90 -17.48
CA ILE A 11 -7.74 0.63 -16.98
C ILE A 11 -7.13 0.28 -15.62
N ILE A 12 -5.81 0.42 -15.47
CA ILE A 12 -5.11 0.17 -14.20
C ILE A 12 -5.62 1.11 -13.10
N ILE A 13 -5.82 2.39 -13.40
CA ILE A 13 -6.34 3.36 -12.44
C ILE A 13 -7.75 2.99 -11.98
N TYR A 14 -8.66 2.70 -12.91
CA TYR A 14 -10.02 2.28 -12.55
C TYR A 14 -10.01 0.99 -11.74
N PHE A 15 -9.12 0.06 -12.06
CA PHE A 15 -8.93 -1.16 -11.27
C PHE A 15 -8.45 -0.86 -9.84
N ILE A 16 -7.47 0.04 -9.67
CA ILE A 16 -6.97 0.47 -8.35
C ILE A 16 -8.08 1.12 -7.51
N ILE A 17 -8.87 2.01 -8.13
CA ILE A 17 -10.01 2.65 -7.47
C ILE A 17 -11.04 1.57 -7.07
N GLY A 18 -11.35 0.63 -7.96
CA GLY A 18 -12.25 -0.49 -7.70
C GLY A 18 -11.80 -1.36 -6.52
N ILE A 19 -10.52 -1.72 -6.44
CA ILE A 19 -9.96 -2.45 -5.30
C ILE A 19 -10.15 -1.68 -4.01
N LYS A 20 -9.94 -0.35 -4.03
CA LYS A 20 -10.06 0.46 -2.81
C LYS A 20 -11.51 0.54 -2.33
N ILE A 21 -12.47 0.63 -3.24
CA ILE A 21 -13.91 0.54 -2.91
C ILE A 21 -14.22 -0.82 -2.28
N PHE A 22 -13.71 -1.91 -2.86
CA PHE A 22 -13.91 -3.26 -2.32
C PHE A 22 -13.22 -3.48 -0.96
N PHE A 23 -12.08 -2.84 -0.72
CA PHE A 23 -11.45 -2.79 0.60
C PHE A 23 -12.36 -2.11 1.63
N TYR A 24 -12.92 -0.94 1.30
CA TYR A 24 -13.83 -0.23 2.21
C TYR A 24 -15.09 -1.03 2.51
N SER A 25 -15.70 -1.69 1.51
CA SER A 25 -16.85 -2.55 1.74
C SER A 25 -16.51 -3.75 2.64
N SER A 26 -15.34 -4.35 2.45
CA SER A 26 -14.87 -5.45 3.29
C SER A 26 -14.58 -5.00 4.73
N ALA A 27 -14.02 -3.80 4.91
CA ALA A 27 -13.79 -3.22 6.22
C ALA A 27 -15.10 -2.92 6.96
N ILE A 28 -16.06 -2.28 6.29
CA ILE A 28 -17.40 -2.00 6.86
C ILE A 28 -18.10 -3.30 7.22
N GLY A 29 -18.10 -4.29 6.31
CA GLY A 29 -18.67 -5.61 6.57
C GLY A 29 -18.10 -6.24 7.83
N THR A 30 -16.78 -6.25 7.98
CA THR A 30 -16.10 -6.80 9.17
C THR A 30 -16.57 -6.10 10.46
N VAL A 31 -16.66 -4.76 10.46
CA VAL A 31 -17.09 -3.98 11.63
C VAL A 31 -18.56 -4.24 11.99
N VAL A 32 -19.43 -4.31 10.99
CA VAL A 32 -20.86 -4.60 11.19
C VAL A 32 -21.02 -6.01 11.79
N PHE A 33 -20.42 -7.03 11.19
CA PHE A 33 -20.51 -8.41 11.70
C PHE A 33 -19.81 -8.61 13.04
N GLN A 34 -18.86 -7.75 13.43
CA GLN A 34 -18.25 -7.79 14.76
C GLN A 34 -19.21 -7.26 15.85
N HIS A 35 -20.07 -6.29 15.53
CA HIS A 35 -21.05 -5.73 16.48
C HIS A 35 -22.31 -6.58 16.63
N TYR A 36 -22.76 -7.23 15.55
CA TYR A 36 -23.82 -8.22 15.63
C TYR A 36 -23.23 -9.54 16.11
N LYS A 37 -23.44 -9.91 17.38
CA LYS A 37 -23.00 -11.21 17.94
C LYS A 37 -23.32 -12.31 16.92
N PRO A 38 -22.31 -13.04 16.40
CA PRO A 38 -22.53 -14.04 15.38
C PRO A 38 -23.16 -15.29 16.01
N GLU A 39 -24.46 -15.26 16.28
CA GLU A 39 -25.23 -16.41 16.78
C GLU A 39 -25.51 -17.44 15.67
N SER A 40 -25.34 -17.06 14.39
CA SER A 40 -25.54 -17.96 13.25
C SER A 40 -24.21 -18.36 12.59
N GLU A 41 -24.12 -19.62 12.18
CA GLU A 41 -22.96 -20.17 11.44
C GLU A 41 -22.66 -19.36 10.15
N VAL A 42 -23.71 -18.79 9.54
CA VAL A 42 -23.64 -17.93 8.36
C VAL A 42 -22.91 -16.62 8.66
N SER A 43 -23.23 -15.96 9.78
CA SER A 43 -22.57 -14.70 10.17
C SER A 43 -21.08 -14.88 10.47
N HIS A 44 -20.70 -16.00 11.08
CA HIS A 44 -19.29 -16.33 11.33
C HIS A 44 -18.52 -16.59 10.02
N LYS A 45 -19.12 -17.31 9.06
CA LYS A 45 -18.54 -17.51 7.72
C LYS A 45 -18.36 -16.19 6.96
N LEU A 46 -19.33 -15.28 7.02
CA LEU A 46 -19.22 -13.97 6.39
C LEU A 46 -18.15 -13.10 7.06
N TYR A 47 -18.10 -13.04 8.38
CA TYR A 47 -17.08 -12.30 9.12
C TYR A 47 -15.65 -12.74 8.74
N THR A 48 -15.41 -14.06 8.78
CA THR A 48 -14.10 -14.63 8.43
C THR A 48 -13.74 -14.36 6.97
N PHE A 49 -14.71 -14.45 6.04
CA PHE A 49 -14.52 -14.07 4.64
C PHE A 49 -14.15 -12.59 4.47
N PHE A 50 -14.90 -11.65 5.06
CA PHE A 50 -14.62 -10.22 4.92
C PHE A 50 -13.29 -9.82 5.56
N SER A 51 -12.98 -10.36 6.74
CA SER A 51 -11.70 -10.13 7.42
C SER A 51 -10.52 -10.64 6.59
N TYR A 52 -10.67 -11.80 5.96
CA TYR A 52 -9.67 -12.37 5.07
C TYR A 52 -9.45 -11.53 3.82
N TRP A 53 -10.52 -11.13 3.14
CA TRP A 53 -10.42 -10.31 1.92
C TRP A 53 -9.92 -8.90 2.19
N ARG A 54 -10.20 -8.32 3.36
CA ARG A 54 -9.66 -7.03 3.78
C ARG A 54 -8.13 -6.99 3.70
N LYS A 55 -7.43 -7.98 4.27
CA LYS A 55 -5.96 -8.02 4.24
C LYS A 55 -5.40 -8.22 2.83
N ARG A 56 -6.06 -9.07 2.03
CA ARG A 56 -5.61 -9.35 0.66
C ARG A 56 -5.78 -8.17 -0.28
N THR A 57 -6.87 -7.43 -0.13
CA THR A 57 -7.17 -6.29 -1.00
C THR A 57 -6.24 -5.12 -0.75
N GLU A 58 -5.81 -4.93 0.50
CA GLU A 58 -4.72 -4.01 0.84
C GLU A 58 -3.40 -4.41 0.17
N PHE A 59 -3.03 -5.70 0.23
CA PHE A 59 -1.83 -6.19 -0.45
C PHE A 59 -1.89 -6.02 -1.97
N ILE A 60 -3.02 -6.37 -2.60
CA ILE A 60 -3.21 -6.18 -4.05
C ILE A 60 -3.12 -4.69 -4.41
N TYR A 61 -3.72 -3.81 -3.60
CA TYR A 61 -3.60 -2.36 -3.78
C TYR A 61 -2.15 -1.89 -3.77
N PHE A 62 -1.34 -2.33 -2.79
CA PHE A 62 0.09 -1.99 -2.73
C PHE A 62 0.85 -2.46 -3.97
N ILE A 63 0.61 -3.70 -4.42
CA ILE A 63 1.24 -4.22 -5.65
C ILE A 63 0.82 -3.39 -6.87
N SER A 64 -0.47 -3.11 -7.04
CA SER A 64 -0.97 -2.35 -8.18
C SER A 64 -0.39 -0.93 -8.22
N MET A 65 -0.29 -0.26 -7.06
CA MET A 65 0.36 1.05 -6.97
C MET A 65 1.86 0.98 -7.26
N ALA A 66 2.55 -0.05 -6.77
CA ALA A 66 3.97 -0.25 -7.06
C ALA A 66 4.21 -0.50 -8.56
N LEU A 67 3.40 -1.33 -9.20
CA LEU A 67 3.46 -1.56 -10.65
C LEU A 67 3.19 -0.27 -11.44
N LEU A 68 2.19 0.52 -11.04
CA LEU A 68 1.88 1.80 -11.67
C LEU A 68 3.08 2.76 -11.59
N LEU A 69 3.75 2.84 -10.43
CA LEU A 69 4.97 3.62 -10.26
C LEU A 69 6.10 3.11 -11.16
N ILE A 70 6.34 1.81 -11.20
CA ILE A 70 7.38 1.21 -12.05
C ILE A 70 7.15 1.57 -13.52
N ILE A 71 5.91 1.48 -14.01
CA ILE A 71 5.57 1.78 -15.41
C ILE A 71 5.77 3.27 -15.72
N ILE A 72 5.27 4.16 -14.87
CA ILE A 72 5.31 5.61 -15.09
C ILE A 72 6.71 6.19 -14.93
N PHE A 73 7.45 5.73 -13.91
CA PHE A 73 8.78 6.22 -13.58
C PHE A 73 9.92 5.39 -14.19
N ASN A 74 9.61 4.47 -15.11
CA ASN A 74 10.63 3.71 -15.83
C ASN A 74 11.57 4.67 -16.59
N PRO A 75 12.88 4.70 -16.30
CA PRO A 75 13.80 5.62 -16.98
C PRO A 75 13.98 5.30 -18.48
N SER A 76 13.75 4.05 -18.89
CA SER A 76 13.88 3.62 -20.28
C SER A 76 12.75 4.13 -21.19
N TYR A 77 11.61 4.53 -20.62
CA TYR A 77 10.45 5.00 -21.37
C TYR A 77 10.03 6.38 -20.86
N GLN A 78 9.79 7.34 -21.76
CA GLN A 78 9.33 8.70 -21.39
C GLN A 78 7.84 8.73 -21.00
N ASN A 79 7.41 7.83 -20.12
CA ASN A 79 6.01 7.63 -19.72
C ASN A 79 5.48 8.71 -18.77
N LYS A 80 6.36 9.54 -18.19
CA LYS A 80 5.98 10.66 -17.32
C LYS A 80 5.01 11.64 -17.98
N LYS A 81 5.02 11.73 -19.32
CA LYS A 81 4.09 12.57 -20.08
C LYS A 81 2.62 12.12 -19.96
N TYR A 82 2.39 10.86 -19.57
CA TYR A 82 1.05 10.31 -19.38
C TYR A 82 0.51 10.55 -17.97
N ILE A 83 1.27 11.20 -17.07
CA ILE A 83 0.77 11.53 -15.74
C ILE A 83 -0.32 12.60 -15.88
N ASN A 84 -1.56 12.17 -15.67
CA ASN A 84 -2.71 13.06 -15.51
C ASN A 84 -2.86 13.49 -14.04
N LYS A 85 -3.81 14.40 -13.79
CA LYS A 85 -4.04 14.96 -12.46
C LYS A 85 -4.47 13.88 -11.47
N GLU A 86 -5.27 12.92 -11.91
CA GLU A 86 -5.78 11.80 -11.13
C GLU A 86 -4.65 10.89 -10.65
N MET A 87 -3.72 10.51 -11.53
CA MET A 87 -2.51 9.76 -11.17
C MET A 87 -1.63 10.53 -10.20
N GLY A 88 -1.46 11.84 -10.41
CA GLY A 88 -0.71 12.70 -9.49
C GLY A 88 -1.28 12.65 -8.08
N ILE A 89 -2.61 12.75 -7.94
CA ILE A 89 -3.31 12.64 -6.65
C ILE A 89 -3.14 11.24 -6.05
N LEU A 90 -3.29 10.18 -6.86
CA LEU A 90 -3.10 8.79 -6.43
C LEU A 90 -1.70 8.54 -5.88
N PHE A 91 -0.66 8.99 -6.58
CA PHE A 91 0.72 8.85 -6.12
C PHE A 91 1.00 9.66 -4.85
N TRP A 92 0.46 10.88 -4.77
CA TRP A 92 0.59 11.71 -3.58
C TRP A 92 -0.04 11.04 -2.35
N LEU A 93 -1.28 10.57 -2.46
CA LEU A 93 -1.97 9.83 -1.39
C LEU A 93 -1.23 8.54 -1.03
N PHE A 94 -0.73 7.81 -2.05
CA PHE A 94 0.00 6.57 -1.82
C PHE A 94 1.31 6.79 -1.06
N GLY A 95 2.05 7.86 -1.36
CA GLY A 95 3.24 8.23 -0.59
C GLY A 95 2.92 8.47 0.90
N PHE A 96 1.83 9.19 1.19
CA PHE A 96 1.35 9.38 2.56
C PHE A 96 0.96 8.06 3.24
N ILE A 97 0.27 7.18 2.52
CA ILE A 97 -0.11 5.86 3.05
C ILE A 97 1.15 5.06 3.43
N ILE A 98 2.18 5.04 2.58
CA ILE A 98 3.44 4.36 2.91
C ILE A 98 4.02 4.92 4.21
N ILE A 99 4.17 6.25 4.32
CA ILE A 99 4.73 6.89 5.52
C ILE A 99 3.97 6.48 6.78
N VAL A 100 2.64 6.47 6.75
CA VAL A 100 1.83 6.13 7.94
C VAL A 100 1.85 4.63 8.25
N THR A 101 1.92 3.77 7.23
CA THR A 101 1.83 2.31 7.39
C THR A 101 3.18 1.63 7.62
N SER A 102 4.29 2.29 7.32
CA SER A 102 5.63 1.77 7.55
C SER A 102 5.91 1.55 9.05
N ASP A 103 6.53 0.41 9.37
CA ASP A 103 7.00 0.12 10.72
C ASP A 103 8.31 0.87 11.00
N TRP A 104 8.18 2.07 11.55
CA TRP A 104 9.30 2.92 11.93
C TRP A 104 10.16 2.35 13.06
N SER A 105 9.62 1.41 13.85
CA SER A 105 10.33 0.88 15.03
C SER A 105 11.62 0.16 14.63
N MET A 106 11.59 -0.59 13.52
CA MET A 106 12.75 -1.28 12.96
C MET A 106 13.82 -0.28 12.50
N THR A 107 13.40 0.78 11.79
CA THR A 107 14.31 1.83 11.31
C THR A 107 15.02 2.55 12.45
N PHE A 108 14.31 2.88 13.52
CA PHE A 108 14.91 3.54 14.67
C PHE A 108 15.87 2.62 15.45
N GLN A 109 15.55 1.32 15.60
CA GLN A 109 16.45 0.38 16.26
C GLN A 109 17.79 0.23 15.53
N ASP A 110 17.77 0.16 14.20
CA ASP A 110 19.00 0.04 13.42
C ASP A 110 19.80 1.35 13.38
N MET A 111 19.14 2.51 13.37
CA MET A 111 19.83 3.80 13.55
C MET A 111 20.52 3.90 14.91
N VAL A 112 19.86 3.47 15.99
CA VAL A 112 20.44 3.48 17.35
C VAL A 112 21.66 2.56 17.43
N LYS A 113 21.61 1.36 16.84
CA LYS A 113 22.77 0.46 16.76
C LYS A 113 23.92 1.08 15.96
N TRP A 114 23.63 1.68 14.81
CA TRP A 114 24.64 2.37 13.98
C TRP A 114 25.33 3.51 14.74
N TYR A 115 24.55 4.34 15.44
CA TYR A 115 25.05 5.44 16.26
C TYR A 115 25.97 4.94 17.37
N HIS A 116 25.57 3.91 18.11
CA HIS A 116 26.41 3.33 19.16
C HIS A 116 27.71 2.73 18.62
N MET A 117 27.71 2.10 17.44
CA MET A 117 28.94 1.56 16.83
C MET A 117 29.94 2.67 16.46
N HIS A 118 29.47 3.79 15.90
CA HIS A 118 30.36 4.86 15.45
C HIS A 118 30.84 5.77 16.60
N VAL A 119 30.03 5.96 17.62
CA VAL A 119 30.45 6.71 18.83
C VAL A 119 31.49 5.91 19.61
N LYS A 120 31.30 4.59 19.77
CA LYS A 120 32.25 3.72 20.50
C LYS A 120 33.59 3.56 19.78
N HIS A 121 33.60 3.61 18.44
CA HIS A 121 34.85 3.59 17.66
C HIS A 121 35.63 4.90 17.80
N LYS A 122 34.96 6.03 17.98
CA LYS A 122 35.62 7.34 18.17
C LYS A 122 36.27 7.47 19.55
N THR A 123 35.70 6.89 20.59
CA THR A 123 36.27 6.93 21.95
C THR A 123 37.51 6.03 22.09
N ASN A 124 37.56 4.89 21.40
CA ASN A 124 38.70 3.96 21.46
C ASN A 124 39.92 4.38 20.62
N LEU A 125 39.86 5.51 19.90
CA LEU A 125 40.98 6.08 19.14
C LEU A 125 41.59 7.31 19.83
N VAL A 126 41.08 7.70 21.00
CA VAL A 126 41.50 8.87 21.78
C VAL A 126 42.20 8.47 23.09
N GLU A 127 42.24 7.17 23.41
CA GLU A 127 43.09 6.57 24.45
C GLU A 127 44.36 5.97 23.81
#